data_AF-A0A4R2PIY9-F1
#
_entry.id   AF-A0A4R2PIY9-F1
#
_cell.length_a   1.000
_cell.length_b   1.000
_cell.length_c   1.000
_cell.angle_alpha   90.00
_cell.angle_beta   90.00
_cell.angle_gamma   90.00
#
_symmetry.space_group_name_H-M   'P 1'
#
loop_
_entity.id
_entity.type
_entity.pdbx_description
1 polymer ?
#
loop_
_entity_poly.entity_id
_entity_poly.type
_entity_poly.pdbx_seq_one_letter_code
_entity_poly.pdbx_strand_id
1 'polypeptide(L)' 'MLEAVALTYGMLLSFVLSGASHNRRLARPNPPVLTYIGYVLFGATCALTVALTVYAAWGLVTGETL' A
#
# COMPACT_ATOMS: atom_id res chain seq x y z
N MET A 1 6.12 -7.60 16.14
CA MET A 1 4.82 -7.07 15.67
C MET A 1 4.91 -6.48 14.27
N LEU A 2 5.90 -5.62 13.96
CA LEU A 2 6.08 -5.04 12.63
C LEU A 2 6.25 -6.08 11.51
N GLU A 3 6.97 -7.17 11.76
CA GLU A 3 7.14 -8.25 10.76
C GLU A 3 5.81 -8.88 10.35
N ALA A 4 4.94 -9.17 11.32
CA ALA A 4 3.61 -9.72 11.04
C ALA A 4 2.78 -8.75 10.20
N VAL A 5 2.85 -7.44 10.49
CA VAL A 5 2.16 -6.40 9.71
C VAL A 5 2.71 -6.33 8.28
N ALA A 6 4.03 -6.34 8.11
CA ALA A 6 4.66 -6.32 6.80
C ALA A 6 4.32 -7.57 5.98
N LEU A 7 4.30 -8.75 6.63
CA LEU A 7 3.92 -10.02 6.01
C LEU A 7 2.45 -9.98 5.55
N THR A 8 1.53 -9.59 6.42
CA THR A 8 0.10 -9.49 6.08
C THR A 8 -0.14 -8.48 4.96
N TYR A 9 0.55 -7.33 4.99
CA TYR A 9 0.50 -6.35 3.92
C TYR A 9 0.97 -6.94 2.58
N GLY A 10 2.13 -7.62 2.57
CA GLY A 10 2.66 -8.27 1.37
C GLY A 10 1.74 -9.37 0.83
N MET A 11 1.13 -10.17 1.71
CA MET A 11 0.15 -11.19 1.33
C MET A 11 -1.11 -10.58 0.69
N LEU A 12 -1.68 -9.54 1.30
CA LEU A 12 -2.88 -8.86 0.77
C LEU A 12 -2.58 -8.16 -0.55
N LEU A 13 -1.42 -7.52 -0.67
CA LEU A 13 -0.98 -6.89 -1.91
C LEU A 13 -0.86 -7.92 -3.03
N SER A 14 -0.20 -9.05 -2.76
CA SER A 14 -0.05 -10.15 -3.71
C SER A 14 -1.40 -10.73 -4.12
N PHE A 15 -2.32 -10.90 -3.17
CA PHE A 15 -3.69 -11.34 -3.43
C PHE A 15 -4.46 -10.38 -4.34
N VAL A 16 -4.43 -9.08 -4.05
CA VAL A 16 -5.11 -8.06 -4.87
C VAL A 16 -4.54 -8.02 -6.28
N LEU A 17 -3.20 -7.99 -6.43
CA LEU A 17 -2.56 -7.94 -7.74
C LEU A 17 -2.82 -9.21 -8.55
N SER A 18 -2.72 -10.37 -7.91
CA SER A 18 -3.01 -11.67 -8.55
C SER A 18 -4.46 -11.74 -9.01
N GLY A 19 -5.43 -11.43 -8.13
CA GLY A 19 -6.84 -11.44 -8.47
C GLY A 19 -7.22 -10.40 -9.53
N ALA A 20 -6.68 -9.18 -9.45
CA ALA A 20 -6.89 -8.16 -10.48
C ALA A 20 -6.33 -8.59 -11.85
N SER A 21 -5.12 -9.18 -11.87
CA SER A 21 -4.48 -9.65 -13.10
C SER A 21 -5.24 -10.83 -13.74
N HIS A 22 -5.73 -11.76 -12.92
CA HIS A 22 -6.51 -12.91 -13.34
C HIS A 22 -7.86 -12.49 -13.93
N ASN A 23 -8.57 -11.59 -13.24
CA ASN A 23 -9.86 -11.08 -13.70
C ASN A 23 -9.72 -10.26 -14.98
N ARG A 24 -8.64 -9.48 -15.11
CA ARG A 24 -8.33 -8.73 -16.33
C ARG A 24 -8.08 -9.67 -17.52
N ARG A 25 -7.38 -10.80 -17.32
CA ARG A 25 -7.18 -11.83 -18.35
C ARG A 25 -8.49 -12.48 -18.80
N LEU A 26 -9.43 -12.68 -17.88
CA LEU A 26 -10.73 -13.29 -18.16
C LEU A 26 -11.79 -12.28 -18.63
N ALA A 27 -11.43 -10.98 -18.78
CA ALA A 27 -12.34 -9.88 -19.05
C ALA A 27 -13.56 -9.85 -18.09
N ARG A 28 -13.34 -10.27 -16.84
CA ARG A 28 -14.38 -10.30 -15.80
C ARG A 28 -14.26 -9.05 -14.92
N PRO A 29 -15.39 -8.47 -14.49
CA PRO A 29 -15.37 -7.38 -13.52
C PRO A 29 -14.74 -7.86 -12.20
N ASN A 30 -13.92 -7.01 -11.59
CA ASN A 30 -13.33 -7.29 -10.29
C ASN A 30 -14.42 -7.33 -9.20
N PRO A 31 -14.37 -8.32 -8.29
CA PRO A 31 -15.33 -8.38 -7.18
C PRO A 31 -15.14 -7.17 -6.25
N PRO A 32 -16.22 -6.62 -5.64
CA PRO A 32 -16.15 -5.42 -4.81
C PRO A 32 -15.14 -5.51 -3.67
N VAL A 33 -15.00 -6.68 -3.06
CA VAL A 33 -14.04 -6.93 -1.97
C VAL A 33 -12.59 -6.67 -2.41
N LEU A 34 -12.23 -7.10 -3.62
CA LEU A 34 -10.88 -6.93 -4.15
C LEU A 34 -10.57 -5.44 -4.39
N THR A 35 -11.57 -4.69 -4.84
CA THR A 35 -11.50 -3.24 -5.00
C THR A 35 -11.35 -2.52 -3.65
N TYR A 36 -12.14 -2.88 -2.63
CA TYR A 36 -12.04 -2.28 -1.30
C TYR A 36 -10.69 -2.53 -0.64
N ILE A 37 -10.20 -3.77 -0.69
CA ILE A 37 -8.89 -4.12 -0.15
C ILE A 37 -7.81 -3.33 -0.90
N GLY A 38 -7.90 -3.24 -2.23
CA GLY A 38 -7.00 -2.41 -3.03
C GLY A 38 -6.96 -0.94 -2.59
N TYR A 39 -8.11 -0.32 -2.34
CA TYR A 39 -8.17 1.06 -1.85
C TYR A 39 -7.56 1.22 -0.45
N VAL A 40 -7.77 0.26 0.45
CA VAL A 40 -7.16 0.28 1.79
C VAL A 40 -5.63 0.21 1.70
N LEU A 41 -5.09 -0.72 0.90
CA LEU A 41 -3.64 -0.83 0.68
C LEU A 41 -3.06 0.45 0.09
N PHE A 42 -3.73 1.01 -0.92
CA PHE A 42 -3.31 2.27 -1.54
C PHE A 42 -3.31 3.42 -0.53
N GLY A 43 -4.39 3.58 0.24
CA GLY A 43 -4.51 4.61 1.27
C GLY A 43 -3.43 4.49 2.35
N ALA A 44 -3.15 3.27 2.83
CA ALA A 44 -2.10 3.01 3.79
C ALA A 44 -0.70 3.38 3.23
N THR A 45 -0.45 3.05 1.97
CA THR A 45 0.82 3.41 1.29
C THR A 45 0.95 4.92 1.17
N CYS A 46 -0.08 5.61 0.69
CA CYS A 46 -0.07 7.06 0.55
C CYS A 46 0.14 7.76 1.91
N ALA A 47 -0.55 7.33 2.96
CA ALA A 47 -0.38 7.88 4.29
C ALA A 47 1.06 7.72 4.80
N LEU A 48 1.66 6.54 4.59
CA LEU A 48 3.04 6.28 4.97
C LEU A 48 4.02 7.14 4.17
N THR A 49 3.83 7.25 2.85
CA THR A 49 4.67 8.11 2.00
C THR A 49 4.60 9.57 2.43
N VAL A 50 3.39 10.08 2.72
CA VAL A 50 3.21 11.45 3.21
C VAL A 50 3.91 11.65 4.55
N ALA A 51 3.71 10.73 5.51
CA ALA A 51 4.35 10.82 6.83
C ALA A 51 5.88 10.82 6.73
N LEU A 52 6.46 9.93 5.92
CA LEU A 52 7.91 9.87 5.71
C LEU A 52 8.44 11.11 4.99
N THR A 53 7.68 11.64 4.03
CA THR A 53 8.06 12.85 3.29
C THR A 53 8.04 14.08 4.21
N VAL A 54 7.01 14.21 5.06
CA VAL A 54 6.93 15.27 6.06
C VAL A 54 8.08 15.16 7.06
N TYR A 55 8.39 13.95 7.53
CA TYR A 55 9.52 13.72 8.42
C TYR A 55 10.86 14.11 7.78
N ALA A 56 11.10 13.68 6.54
CA ALA A 56 12.30 14.04 5.80
C ALA A 56 12.41 15.56 5.55
N ALA A 57 11.31 16.20 5.14
CA ALA A 57 11.25 17.64 4.95
C ALA A 57 11.49 18.40 6.26
N TRP A 58 10.99 17.87 7.39
CA TRP A 58 11.24 18.44 8.71
C TRP A 58 12.72 18.40 9.06
N GLY A 59 13.40 17.26 8.85
CA GLY A 59 14.85 17.15 9.07
C GLY A 59 15.67 18.14 8.24
N LEU A 60 15.27 18.35 6.97
CA LEU A 60 15.90 19.37 6.12
C LEU A 60 15.71 20.79 6.66
N VAL A 61 14.54 21.10 7.22
CA VAL A 61 14.23 22.42 7.81
C VAL A 61 14.96 22.63 9.13
N THR A 62 15.07 21.61 9.98
CA THR A 62 15.76 21.71 11.27
C THR A 62 17.28 21.62 11.17
N GLY A 63 17.83 21.34 9.98
CA GLY A 63 19.28 21.21 9.77
C GLY A 63 19.88 19.93 10.34
N GLU A 64 19.04 18.98 10.77
CA GLU A 64 19.48 17.66 11.19
C GLU A 64 19.56 16.78 9.95
N THR A 65 20.76 16.72 9.35
CA THR A 65 21.04 15.77 8.28
C THR A 65 21.02 14.35 8.85
N LEU A 66 20.05 13.54 8.41
CA LEU A 66 20.03 12.08 8.62
C LEU A 66 21.29 11.42 8.06
#